data_AF-A0A3D3T8W7-F1
#
_entry.id   AF-A0A3D3T8W7-F1
#
_cell.length_a   1.000
_cell.length_b   1.000
_cell.length_c   1.000
_cell.angle_alpha   90.00
_cell.angle_beta   90.00
_cell.angle_gamma   90.00
#
_symmetry.space_group_name_H-M   'P 1'
#
loop_
_entity.id
_entity.type
_entity.pdbx_description
1 polymer ?
#
loop_
_entity_poly.entity_id
_entity_poly.type
_entity_poly.pdbx_seq_one_letter_code
_entity_poly.pdbx_strand_id
1 'polypeptide(L)'
;MVTAVAQAYSPEGEALPSNVSFAYYELGLERTTNPVQGVVTSRFGYRDSPIHSVNEFHLALDLGAAEGTEIVAFADGEVEYIGRSDIFGLYFKIRHANGVATFYAHCSKLLVQKGDVVTCGQTVALVGQTGEVTGPHLHFTLEKDNIRLDPAHYVDYD
;
A
#
# COMPACT_ATOMS: atom_id res chain seq x y z
N MET A 1 0.15 22.79 -5.91
CA MET A 1 0.19 21.44 -5.31
C MET A 1 0.90 21.54 -3.96
N VAL A 2 0.36 20.91 -2.94
CA VAL A 2 1.00 20.81 -1.62
C VAL A 2 2.02 19.67 -1.70
N THR A 3 3.27 19.93 -1.31
CA THR A 3 4.32 18.90 -1.20
C THR A 3 4.16 18.19 0.13
N ALA A 4 4.22 16.85 0.12
CA ALA A 4 4.15 16.09 1.36
C ALA A 4 5.43 16.29 2.18
N VAL A 5 5.28 16.38 3.51
CA VAL A 5 6.41 16.50 4.45
C VAL A 5 6.31 15.42 5.53
N ALA A 6 7.48 14.84 5.85
CA ALA A 6 7.58 13.90 6.96
C ALA A 6 7.26 14.61 8.28
N GLN A 7 6.57 13.90 9.17
CA GLN A 7 6.35 14.32 10.54
C GLN A 7 7.41 13.70 11.43
N ALA A 8 7.92 14.49 12.39
CA ALA A 8 8.86 13.96 13.38
C ALA A 8 8.16 13.11 14.45
N TYR A 9 6.88 13.42 14.74
CA TYR A 9 6.11 12.79 15.81
C TYR A 9 4.66 12.52 15.39
N SER A 10 4.05 11.47 15.96
CA SER A 10 2.62 11.19 15.86
C SER A 10 1.79 12.23 16.64
N PRO A 11 0.46 12.29 16.45
CA PRO A 11 -0.43 13.11 17.27
C PRO A 11 -0.31 12.85 18.79
N GLU A 12 0.06 11.63 19.17
CA GLU A 12 0.26 11.16 20.54
C GLU A 12 1.68 11.45 21.08
N GLY A 13 2.58 11.99 20.25
CA GLY A 13 3.92 12.39 20.64
C GLY A 13 5.00 11.31 20.46
N GLU A 14 4.69 10.21 19.76
CA GLU A 14 5.67 9.15 19.47
C GLU A 14 6.54 9.52 18.27
N ALA A 15 7.85 9.28 18.33
CA ALA A 15 8.75 9.59 17.21
C ALA A 15 8.40 8.74 15.99
N LEU A 16 8.41 9.31 14.79
CA LEU A 16 8.06 8.61 13.56
C LEU A 16 9.29 8.24 12.72
N PRO A 17 9.18 7.22 11.84
CA PRO A 17 10.18 7.01 10.79
C PRO A 17 10.36 8.26 9.93
N SER A 18 11.58 8.45 9.42
CA SER A 18 12.00 9.70 8.77
C SER A 18 11.24 10.09 7.50
N ASN A 19 10.44 9.18 6.92
CA ASN A 19 9.68 9.41 5.69
C ASN A 19 8.18 9.12 5.86
N VAL A 20 7.61 9.35 7.04
CA VAL A 20 6.21 9.07 7.36
C VAL A 20 5.44 10.36 7.67
N SER A 21 4.17 10.40 7.29
CA SER A 21 3.23 11.46 7.69
C SER A 21 1.83 10.88 7.90
N PHE A 22 1.20 11.17 9.03
CA PHE A 22 -0.21 10.89 9.29
C PHE A 22 -1.15 11.98 8.74
N ALA A 23 -0.59 13.10 8.29
CA ALA A 23 -1.37 14.18 7.70
C ALA A 23 -2.01 13.74 6.37
N TYR A 24 -3.22 14.24 6.15
CA TYR A 24 -3.89 14.13 4.85
C TYR A 24 -3.23 15.06 3.83
N TYR A 25 -3.03 14.55 2.61
CA TYR A 25 -2.56 15.33 1.47
C TYR A 25 -3.44 15.06 0.26
N GLU A 26 -3.87 16.12 -0.40
CA GLU A 26 -4.51 16.02 -1.71
C GLU A 26 -3.55 15.36 -2.71
N LEU A 27 -3.93 14.19 -3.22
CA LEU A 27 -3.11 13.42 -4.16
C LEU A 27 -3.07 14.06 -5.56
N GLY A 28 -4.10 14.84 -5.91
CA GLY A 28 -4.27 15.46 -7.22
C GLY A 28 -4.53 14.47 -8.35
N LEU A 29 -4.85 13.21 -8.04
CA LEU A 29 -5.23 12.19 -9.02
C LEU A 29 -6.66 12.43 -9.49
N GLU A 30 -6.94 12.20 -10.77
CA GLU A 30 -8.28 12.43 -11.35
C GLU A 30 -9.33 11.47 -10.77
N ARG A 31 -8.92 10.22 -10.52
CA ARG A 31 -9.78 9.17 -9.98
C ARG A 31 -8.93 8.19 -9.18
N THR A 32 -9.52 7.70 -8.09
CA THR A 32 -8.99 6.61 -7.28
C THR A 32 -10.05 5.53 -7.05
N THR A 33 -9.63 4.34 -6.62
CA THR A 33 -10.52 3.25 -6.22
C THR A 33 -9.85 2.39 -5.15
N ASN A 34 -10.65 1.64 -4.39
CA ASN A 34 -10.12 0.64 -3.48
C ASN A 34 -9.38 -0.45 -4.27
N PRO A 35 -8.12 -0.77 -3.92
CA PRO A 35 -7.32 -1.75 -4.64
C PRO A 35 -7.81 -3.18 -4.43
N VAL A 36 -8.54 -3.45 -3.34
CA VAL A 36 -9.23 -4.70 -3.08
C VAL A 36 -10.48 -4.41 -2.25
N GLN A 37 -11.55 -5.19 -2.42
CA GLN A 37 -12.69 -5.19 -1.52
C GLN A 37 -12.41 -6.19 -0.40
N GLY A 38 -12.20 -5.71 0.82
CA GLY A 38 -11.78 -6.53 1.95
C GLY A 38 -11.89 -5.78 3.28
N VAL A 39 -11.60 -6.48 4.37
CA VAL A 39 -11.65 -5.93 5.73
C VAL A 39 -10.27 -5.43 6.14
N VAL A 40 -10.19 -4.32 6.87
CA VAL A 40 -8.90 -3.89 7.46
C VAL A 40 -8.49 -4.88 8.54
N THR A 41 -7.41 -5.62 8.30
CA THR A 41 -6.82 -6.54 9.28
C THR A 41 -5.69 -5.88 10.05
N SER A 42 -5.07 -4.85 9.47
CA SER A 42 -4.10 -4.03 10.19
C SER A 42 -3.88 -2.66 9.59
N ARG A 43 -3.64 -1.67 10.46
CA ARG A 43 -3.53 -0.26 10.09
C ARG A 43 -2.08 0.17 9.95
N PHE A 44 -1.89 1.30 9.28
CA PHE A 44 -0.65 2.05 9.27
C PHE A 44 -0.36 2.61 10.67
N GLY A 45 0.89 2.56 11.12
CA GLY A 45 1.29 3.04 12.45
C GLY A 45 1.93 1.98 13.34
N TYR A 46 2.22 2.38 14.58
CA TYR A 46 2.79 1.47 15.58
C TYR A 46 1.81 0.37 15.96
N ARG A 47 2.30 -0.88 15.94
CA ARG A 47 1.57 -2.06 16.38
C ARG A 47 2.51 -3.10 16.97
N ASP A 48 1.97 -4.00 17.78
CA ASP A 48 2.67 -5.24 18.09
C ASP A 48 2.66 -6.13 16.86
N SER A 49 3.85 -6.43 16.34
CA SER A 49 4.02 -7.21 15.12
C SER A 49 3.42 -8.61 15.29
N PRO A 50 2.47 -9.02 14.45
CA PRO A 50 1.89 -10.36 14.53
C PRO A 50 2.89 -11.47 14.14
N ILE A 51 4.03 -11.10 13.55
CA ILE A 51 5.07 -12.02 13.09
C ILE A 51 6.27 -11.99 14.03
N HIS A 52 6.73 -10.80 14.40
CA HIS A 52 7.97 -10.64 15.15
C HIS A 52 7.77 -10.49 16.66
N SER A 53 6.53 -10.31 17.13
CA SER A 53 6.21 -10.08 18.56
C SER A 53 6.99 -8.91 19.17
N VAL A 54 7.34 -7.91 18.36
CA VAL A 54 7.95 -6.65 18.77
C VAL A 54 7.08 -5.50 18.33
N ASN A 55 7.13 -4.38 19.06
CA ASN A 55 6.47 -3.16 18.64
C ASN A 55 7.23 -2.56 17.44
N GLU A 56 6.54 -2.41 16.31
CA GLU A 56 7.11 -1.89 15.07
C GLU A 56 6.15 -0.95 14.35
N PHE A 57 6.71 -0.09 13.49
CA PHE A 57 5.91 0.80 12.67
C PHE A 57 5.49 0.11 11.37
N HIS A 58 4.19 -0.14 11.22
CA HIS A 58 3.62 -0.70 10.02
C HIS A 58 3.38 0.38 8.97
N LEU A 59 3.98 0.20 7.78
CA LEU A 59 4.02 1.21 6.72
C LEU A 59 2.91 1.06 5.69
N ALA A 60 1.92 0.21 5.96
CA ALA A 60 0.86 -0.16 5.03
C ALA A 60 -0.50 -0.21 5.71
N LEU A 61 -1.52 -0.39 4.87
CA LEU A 61 -2.82 -0.87 5.28
C LEU A 61 -2.95 -2.32 4.78
N ASP A 62 -3.16 -3.25 5.70
CA ASP A 62 -3.41 -4.65 5.38
C ASP A 62 -4.91 -4.88 5.20
N LEU A 63 -5.30 -5.33 4.02
CA LEU A 63 -6.69 -5.58 3.62
C LEU A 63 -6.90 -7.09 3.41
N GLY A 64 -7.59 -7.72 4.36
CA GLY A 64 -7.91 -9.14 4.34
C GLY A 64 -8.96 -9.46 3.27
N ALA A 65 -8.62 -10.40 2.39
CA ALA A 65 -9.48 -10.92 1.33
C ALA A 65 -9.05 -12.35 0.99
N ALA A 66 -9.94 -13.14 0.39
CA ALA A 66 -9.62 -14.52 0.03
C ALA A 66 -8.47 -14.59 -0.98
N GLU A 67 -7.65 -15.63 -0.91
CA GLU A 67 -6.64 -15.88 -1.94
C GLU A 67 -7.32 -16.01 -3.32
N GLY A 68 -6.73 -15.36 -4.33
CA GLY A 68 -7.29 -15.29 -5.67
C GLY A 68 -8.26 -14.13 -5.89
N THR A 69 -8.65 -13.37 -4.87
CA THR A 69 -9.42 -12.13 -5.04
C THR A 69 -8.64 -11.14 -5.92
N GLU A 70 -9.33 -10.45 -6.82
CA GLU A 70 -8.71 -9.49 -7.72
C GLU A 70 -8.14 -8.27 -6.97
N ILE A 71 -6.92 -7.89 -7.33
CA ILE A 71 -6.30 -6.62 -6.93
C ILE A 71 -6.32 -5.70 -8.14
N VAL A 72 -6.85 -4.49 -7.97
CA VAL A 72 -6.93 -3.48 -9.02
C VAL A 72 -5.97 -2.32 -8.78
N ALA A 73 -5.55 -1.66 -9.87
CA ALA A 73 -4.75 -0.44 -9.81
C ALA A 73 -5.54 0.68 -9.10
N PHE A 74 -4.92 1.30 -8.10
CA PHE A 74 -5.54 2.34 -7.28
C PHE A 74 -5.92 3.58 -8.10
N ALA A 75 -5.07 3.93 -9.08
CA ALA A 75 -5.25 5.02 -10.01
C ALA A 75 -4.48 4.73 -11.32
N ASP A 76 -4.67 5.57 -12.32
CA ASP A 76 -3.89 5.52 -13.56
C ASP A 76 -2.39 5.64 -13.27
N GLY A 77 -1.56 4.88 -13.99
CA GLY A 77 -0.12 4.91 -13.76
C GLY A 77 0.67 3.94 -14.63
N GLU A 78 1.93 3.76 -14.26
CA GLU A 78 2.88 2.86 -14.91
C GLU A 78 3.52 1.95 -13.84
N VAL A 79 3.61 0.66 -14.14
CA VAL A 79 4.26 -0.32 -13.25
C VAL A 79 5.76 -0.04 -13.22
N GLU A 80 6.24 0.54 -12.12
CA GLU A 80 7.63 0.97 -11.96
C GLU A 80 8.58 -0.22 -11.79
N TYR A 81 8.18 -1.21 -10.99
CA TYR A 81 8.89 -2.47 -10.84
C TYR A 81 7.98 -3.59 -10.33
N ILE A 82 8.44 -4.82 -10.55
CA ILE A 82 7.90 -6.04 -9.95
C ILE A 82 9.06 -6.77 -9.25
N GLY A 83 8.76 -7.59 -8.25
CA GLY A 83 9.79 -8.35 -7.56
C GLY A 83 9.26 -9.53 -6.75
N ARG A 84 10.22 -10.28 -6.20
CA ARG A 84 9.97 -11.35 -5.25
C ARG A 84 10.96 -11.25 -4.10
N SER A 85 10.50 -11.37 -2.86
CA SER A 85 11.37 -11.49 -1.68
C SER A 85 10.73 -12.39 -0.62
N ASP A 86 11.53 -12.77 0.38
CA ASP A 86 11.03 -13.58 1.50
C ASP A 86 10.02 -12.80 2.34
N ILE A 87 10.20 -11.49 2.51
CA ILE A 87 9.30 -10.64 3.29
C ILE A 87 8.01 -10.35 2.51
N PHE A 88 8.11 -9.77 1.30
CA PHE A 88 6.94 -9.26 0.57
C PHE A 88 6.29 -10.31 -0.34
N GLY A 89 6.88 -11.48 -0.49
CA GLY A 89 6.41 -12.46 -1.47
C GLY A 89 6.48 -11.89 -2.88
N LEU A 90 5.45 -12.09 -3.71
CA LEU A 90 5.31 -11.39 -4.98
C LEU A 90 4.74 -9.99 -4.77
N TYR A 91 5.40 -9.00 -5.36
CA TYR A 91 5.03 -7.60 -5.20
C TYR A 91 5.28 -6.76 -6.45
N PHE A 92 4.68 -5.58 -6.48
CA PHE A 92 4.91 -4.57 -7.50
C PHE A 92 4.64 -3.16 -6.98
N LYS A 93 5.18 -2.16 -7.69
CA LYS A 93 4.94 -0.73 -7.44
C LYS A 93 4.39 -0.07 -8.69
N ILE A 94 3.35 0.74 -8.55
CA ILE A 94 2.84 1.62 -9.60
C ILE A 94 3.22 3.06 -9.27
N ARG A 95 3.81 3.75 -10.23
CA ARG A 95 4.03 5.19 -10.20
C ARG A 95 2.87 5.87 -10.88
N HIS A 96 2.30 6.88 -10.22
CA HIS A 96 1.17 7.65 -10.72
C HIS A 96 1.60 9.09 -11.03
N ALA A 97 0.64 9.91 -11.46
CA ALA A 97 0.83 11.34 -11.60
C ALA A 97 1.12 12.01 -10.24
N ASN A 98 1.62 13.25 -10.29
CA ASN A 98 1.79 14.14 -9.13
C ASN A 98 2.68 13.60 -8.00
N GLY A 99 3.63 12.74 -8.32
CA GLY A 99 4.56 12.18 -7.33
C GLY A 99 3.89 11.17 -6.39
N VAL A 100 2.73 10.62 -6.75
CA VAL A 100 2.08 9.54 -6.01
C VAL A 100 2.62 8.20 -6.47
N ALA A 101 2.82 7.28 -5.54
CA ALA A 101 3.11 5.88 -5.84
C ALA A 101 2.36 4.95 -4.91
N THR A 102 2.02 3.76 -5.40
CA THR A 102 1.40 2.70 -4.60
C THR A 102 2.19 1.41 -4.74
N PHE A 103 2.25 0.64 -3.66
CA PHE A 103 2.94 -0.65 -3.64
C PHE A 103 2.02 -1.72 -3.08
N TYR A 104 2.12 -2.91 -3.68
CA TYR A 104 1.23 -4.04 -3.48
C TYR A 104 2.09 -5.28 -3.24
N ALA A 105 1.85 -6.00 -2.16
CA ALA A 105 2.61 -7.19 -1.81
C ALA A 105 1.72 -8.39 -1.47
N HIS A 106 2.39 -9.52 -1.20
CA HIS A 106 1.81 -10.81 -0.85
C HIS A 106 0.93 -11.43 -1.93
N CYS A 107 1.08 -11.00 -3.18
CA CYS A 107 0.25 -11.47 -4.29
C CYS A 107 0.45 -12.96 -4.57
N SER A 108 -0.61 -13.69 -4.92
CA SER A 108 -0.48 -15.07 -5.42
C SER A 108 -0.01 -15.09 -6.88
N LYS A 109 -0.39 -14.05 -7.64
CA LYS A 109 -0.05 -13.89 -9.06
C LYS A 109 -0.03 -12.42 -9.45
N LEU A 110 0.95 -12.05 -10.26
CA LEU A 110 0.99 -10.75 -10.95
C LEU A 110 0.41 -10.92 -12.36
N LEU A 111 -0.42 -9.96 -12.79
CA LEU A 111 -1.07 -9.93 -14.11
C LEU A 111 -0.52 -8.80 -15.00
N VAL A 112 0.49 -8.10 -14.50
CA VAL A 112 1.22 -7.02 -15.17
C VAL A 112 2.72 -7.26 -15.08
N GLN A 113 3.47 -6.55 -15.91
CA GLN A 113 4.93 -6.50 -15.92
C GLN A 113 5.43 -5.06 -15.80
N LYS A 114 6.72 -4.91 -15.49
CA LYS A 114 7.37 -3.59 -15.44
C LYS A 114 7.21 -2.86 -16.76
N GLY A 115 6.83 -1.58 -16.68
CA GLY A 115 6.62 -0.69 -17.83
C GLY A 115 5.20 -0.73 -18.42
N ASP A 116 4.33 -1.61 -17.94
CA ASP A 116 2.92 -1.59 -18.35
C ASP A 116 2.24 -0.30 -17.85
N VAL A 117 1.48 0.33 -18.75
CA VAL A 117 0.54 1.40 -18.39
C VAL A 117 -0.76 0.77 -17.94
N VAL A 118 -1.27 1.22 -16.79
CA VAL A 118 -2.50 0.71 -16.19
C VAL A 118 -3.50 1.83 -15.97
N THR A 119 -4.77 1.47 -16.02
CA THR A 119 -5.89 2.38 -15.72
C THR A 119 -6.49 2.10 -14.35
N CYS A 120 -7.04 3.13 -13.71
CA CYS A 120 -7.73 3.03 -12.43
C CYS A 120 -8.80 1.93 -12.47
N GLY A 121 -8.71 0.96 -11.55
CA GLY A 121 -9.63 -0.18 -11.48
C GLY A 121 -9.29 -1.35 -12.41
N GLN A 122 -8.23 -1.28 -13.21
CA GLN A 122 -7.73 -2.41 -13.96
C GLN A 122 -7.20 -3.49 -13.00
N THR A 123 -7.59 -4.74 -13.19
CA THR A 123 -7.02 -5.88 -12.45
C THR A 123 -5.55 -6.08 -12.80
N VAL A 124 -4.68 -6.04 -11.79
CA VAL A 124 -3.22 -6.06 -11.94
C VAL A 124 -2.54 -7.22 -11.22
N ALA A 125 -3.20 -7.81 -10.23
CA ALA A 125 -2.70 -8.96 -9.49
C ALA A 125 -3.86 -9.71 -8.83
N LEU A 126 -3.54 -10.81 -8.17
CA LEU A 126 -4.46 -11.56 -7.32
C LEU A 126 -3.93 -11.60 -5.89
N VAL A 127 -4.82 -11.44 -4.91
CA VAL A 127 -4.54 -11.61 -3.49
C VAL A 127 -3.91 -12.96 -3.26
N GLY A 128 -2.93 -13.01 -2.38
CA GLY A 128 -2.29 -14.24 -1.98
C GLY A 128 -1.83 -14.18 -0.54
N GLN A 129 -0.92 -15.10 -0.25
CA GLN A 129 -0.29 -15.26 1.05
C GLN A 129 1.19 -15.62 0.88
N THR A 130 1.85 -15.00 -0.10
CA THR A 130 3.27 -15.23 -0.34
C THR A 130 4.13 -14.31 0.53
N GLY A 131 5.28 -14.80 0.98
CA GLY A 131 6.20 -14.06 1.84
C GLY A 131 5.91 -14.27 3.33
N GLU A 132 6.25 -13.30 4.16
CA GLU A 132 6.01 -13.33 5.60
C GLU A 132 4.60 -12.82 5.91
N VAL A 133 3.64 -13.75 6.02
CA VAL A 133 2.23 -13.43 6.27
C VAL A 133 1.59 -14.44 7.23
N THR A 134 0.51 -14.04 7.89
CA THR A 134 -0.30 -14.92 8.76
C THR A 134 -1.56 -15.45 8.07
N GLY A 135 -1.89 -14.95 6.87
CA GLY A 135 -3.01 -15.38 6.05
C GLY A 135 -3.19 -14.51 4.80
N PRO A 136 -4.17 -14.81 3.93
CA PRO A 136 -4.42 -14.08 2.70
C PRO A 136 -4.84 -12.61 2.94
N HIS A 137 -4.10 -11.68 2.34
CA HIS A 137 -4.41 -10.25 2.37
C HIS A 137 -3.62 -9.49 1.29
N LEU A 138 -4.03 -8.25 1.03
CA LEU A 138 -3.21 -7.26 0.33
C LEU A 138 -2.49 -6.38 1.36
N HIS A 139 -1.17 -6.28 1.25
CA HIS A 139 -0.38 -5.25 1.92
C HIS A 139 -0.21 -4.05 0.98
N PHE A 140 -0.91 -2.95 1.28
CA PHE A 140 -1.01 -1.78 0.43
C PHE A 140 -0.32 -0.57 1.06
N THR A 141 0.64 0.02 0.36
CA THR A 141 1.27 1.29 0.79
C THR A 141 0.97 2.41 -0.20
N LEU A 142 0.94 3.64 0.30
CA LEU A 142 0.75 4.84 -0.48
C LEU A 142 1.84 5.87 -0.14
N GLU A 143 2.44 6.45 -1.17
CA GLU A 143 3.48 7.47 -1.04
C GLU A 143 3.08 8.72 -1.84
N LYS A 144 3.40 9.90 -1.30
CA LYS A 144 3.39 11.19 -2.00
C LYS A 144 4.74 11.86 -1.83
N ASP A 145 5.43 12.17 -2.92
CA ASP A 145 6.76 12.79 -2.91
C ASP A 145 7.78 12.02 -2.04
N ASN A 146 7.71 10.68 -2.06
CA ASN A 146 8.48 9.75 -1.22
C ASN A 146 8.17 9.78 0.29
N ILE A 147 7.11 10.48 0.70
CA ILE A 147 6.56 10.43 2.05
C ILE A 147 5.44 9.40 2.09
N ARG A 148 5.57 8.41 2.97
CA ARG A 148 4.55 7.39 3.22
C ARG A 148 3.41 8.00 4.01
N LEU A 149 2.21 7.80 3.48
CA LEU A 149 0.96 8.29 4.06
C LEU A 149 0.14 7.10 4.55
N ASP A 150 -0.75 7.36 5.50
CA ASP A 150 -1.76 6.38 5.91
C ASP A 150 -2.74 6.13 4.75
N PRO A 151 -2.76 4.93 4.14
CA PRO A 151 -3.68 4.62 3.04
C PRO A 151 -5.14 4.69 3.47
N ALA A 152 -5.45 4.53 4.76
CA ALA A 152 -6.81 4.55 5.30
C ALA A 152 -7.54 5.89 5.10
N HIS A 153 -6.82 6.96 4.75
CA HIS A 153 -7.40 8.24 4.35
C HIS A 153 -7.94 8.26 2.91
N TYR A 154 -7.54 7.29 2.08
CA TYR A 154 -7.75 7.32 0.62
C TYR A 154 -8.46 6.09 0.08
N VAL A 155 -8.68 5.08 0.93
CA VAL A 155 -9.46 3.89 0.60
C VAL A 155 -10.67 3.81 1.51
N ASP A 156 -11.81 3.46 0.93
CA ASP A 156 -13.01 3.14 1.68
C ASP A 156 -12.92 1.69 2.14
N TYR A 157 -13.32 1.42 3.38
CA TYR A 157 -13.41 0.07 3.92
C TYR A 157 -14.53 0.04 4.95
N ASP A 158 -15.24 -1.09 5.03
CA ASP A 158 -16.30 -1.33 6.01
C ASP A 158 -15.74 -1.69 7.40
#